data_AF-A0A931VPB0-F1
#
_entry.id   AF-A0A931VPB0-F1
#
_cell.length_a   1.000
_cell.length_b   1.000
_cell.length_c   1.000
_cell.angle_alpha   90.00
_cell.angle_beta   90.00
_cell.angle_gamma   90.00
#
_symmetry.space_group_name_H-M   'P 1'
#
loop_
_entity.id
_entity.type
_entity.pdbx_description
1 polymer ?
#
loop_
_entity_poly.entity_id
_entity_poly.type
_entity_poly.pdbx_seq_one_letter_code
_entity_poly.pdbx_strand_id
1 'polypeptide(L)'
;MTPSSWTGGRTAFQRGTQYGDDMAGRQPGSGLANASAAAIEDLLAAVLRHDAADIDIQHGRLTYEYSIDRCGMYPDVIVGLLVEAVERLGLDVTDAVAQPLDGLGDVRASLRGGGFAWFEVKAQTKKDRFADLTQADWVRDETDLLRWLFHHDRRFAERLPKWVANLLAVPDPGRYFRGWDRDSLWLADMALVSSRAARRRAGIESTEALGEFLKRKFVVHLTREGVRIVRMSLLSPVAGILAGKPAAMQLNYANQTAASIALASPGPADRGRVQFTYHLGYPSGVVGRHKMHAVSLANGPNTIEVRP
;
A
#
# COMPACT_ATOMS: atom_id res chain seq x y z
N MET A 1 48.93 27.67 26.31
CA MET A 1 48.46 26.71 27.33
C MET A 1 47.07 26.25 26.94
N THR A 2 46.88 24.95 26.95
CA THR A 2 45.79 24.13 26.41
C THR A 2 44.43 24.34 27.12
N PRO A 3 43.29 24.24 26.41
CA PRO A 3 42.01 23.88 27.00
C PRO A 3 41.83 22.35 27.02
N SER A 4 41.28 21.87 28.13
CA SER A 4 41.05 20.47 28.46
C SER A 4 39.94 19.81 27.64
N SER A 5 40.18 18.55 27.30
CA SER A 5 39.28 17.60 26.65
C SER A 5 38.14 17.17 27.57
N TRP A 6 36.91 17.17 27.05
CA TRP A 6 35.77 16.47 27.64
C TRP A 6 35.51 15.19 26.84
N THR A 7 35.68 14.04 27.49
CA THR A 7 35.46 12.70 26.95
C THR A 7 34.33 12.02 27.71
N GLY A 8 33.39 11.42 26.97
CA GLY A 8 32.73 10.16 27.34
C GLY A 8 31.55 10.23 28.32
N GLY A 9 30.37 9.88 27.82
CA GLY A 9 29.20 9.61 28.66
C GLY A 9 27.99 9.12 27.85
N ARG A 10 28.13 7.98 27.15
CA ARG A 10 26.97 7.25 26.59
C ARG A 10 26.22 6.59 27.74
N THR A 11 25.06 7.11 28.11
CA THR A 11 24.09 6.40 28.93
C THR A 11 23.21 5.54 28.02
N ALA A 12 23.37 4.22 28.19
CA ALA A 12 22.56 3.20 27.56
C ALA A 12 21.12 3.25 28.11
N PHE A 13 20.14 3.43 27.22
CA PHE A 13 18.77 3.00 27.47
C PHE A 13 18.62 1.59 26.91
N GLN A 14 18.94 0.59 27.73
CA GLN A 14 18.46 -0.78 27.53
C GLN A 14 17.03 -0.86 28.07
N ARG A 15 16.04 -1.04 27.19
CA ARG A 15 14.81 -1.75 27.52
C ARG A 15 14.76 -2.99 26.65
N GLY A 16 14.85 -4.14 27.32
CA GLY A 16 14.87 -5.45 26.69
C GLY A 16 13.52 -5.80 26.06
N THR A 17 13.57 -6.27 24.83
CA THR A 17 12.59 -7.20 24.28
C THR A 17 13.18 -8.59 24.37
N GLN A 18 12.78 -9.33 25.40
CA GLN A 18 12.97 -10.76 25.50
C GLN A 18 11.86 -11.41 24.66
N TYR A 19 12.12 -11.63 23.37
CA TYR A 19 11.36 -12.57 22.56
C TYR A 19 12.29 -13.71 22.21
N GLY A 20 11.92 -14.91 22.67
CA GLY A 20 12.69 -16.12 22.49
C GLY A 20 12.92 -16.46 21.03
N ASP A 21 14.08 -17.08 20.81
CA ASP A 21 14.42 -17.85 19.63
C ASP A 21 13.30 -18.84 19.30
N ASP A 22 12.56 -18.59 18.22
CA ASP A 22 12.20 -19.60 17.22
C ASP A 22 11.38 -18.97 16.10
N MET A 23 11.67 -19.37 14.85
CA MET A 23 11.14 -18.90 13.55
C MET A 23 11.91 -17.74 12.89
N ALA A 24 13.12 -18.07 12.44
CA ALA A 24 13.79 -17.41 11.34
C ALA A 24 12.89 -17.35 10.08
N GLY A 25 12.80 -16.16 9.48
CA GLY A 25 12.40 -16.00 8.08
C GLY A 25 11.13 -15.18 7.83
N ARG A 26 11.20 -13.86 8.03
CA ARG A 26 10.49 -12.84 7.22
C ARG A 26 10.99 -11.44 7.57
N GLN A 27 11.80 -10.85 6.69
CA GLN A 27 11.93 -9.39 6.60
C GLN A 27 11.14 -8.93 5.37
N PRO A 28 10.03 -8.18 5.53
CA PRO A 28 9.42 -7.48 4.42
C PRO A 28 10.03 -6.08 4.28
N GLY A 29 10.70 -5.83 3.14
CA GLY A 29 11.00 -4.48 2.63
C GLY A 29 12.21 -3.76 3.25
N SER A 30 13.11 -3.27 2.38
CA SER A 30 14.38 -2.60 2.69
C SER A 30 14.32 -1.52 3.78
N GLY A 31 14.79 -1.86 4.99
CA GLY A 31 14.69 -1.09 6.24
C GLY A 31 15.33 0.31 6.34
N LEU A 32 15.80 0.93 5.25
CA LEU A 32 16.49 2.23 5.28
C LEU A 32 15.74 3.37 4.58
N ALA A 33 14.78 3.05 3.69
CA ALA A 33 13.82 4.00 3.13
C ALA A 33 12.59 4.22 4.05
N ASN A 34 12.58 3.56 5.22
CA ASN A 34 11.41 3.45 6.10
C ASN A 34 11.23 4.64 7.06
N ALA A 35 12.28 5.38 7.42
CA ALA A 35 12.17 6.42 8.46
C ALA A 35 11.38 7.65 8.00
N SER A 36 11.71 8.18 6.81
CA SER A 36 10.95 9.28 6.19
C SER A 36 9.50 8.87 5.88
N ALA A 37 9.28 7.67 5.35
CA ALA A 37 7.94 7.17 5.05
C ALA A 37 7.10 7.01 6.32
N ALA A 38 7.65 6.38 7.37
CA ALA A 38 6.99 6.24 8.66
C ALA A 38 6.68 7.59 9.30
N ALA A 39 7.60 8.57 9.24
CA ALA A 39 7.34 9.91 9.74
C ALA A 39 6.19 10.61 8.98
N ILE A 40 6.01 10.34 7.69
CA ILE A 40 4.88 10.87 6.91
C ILE A 40 3.56 10.15 7.25
N GLU A 41 3.59 8.84 7.50
CA GLU A 41 2.44 8.08 8.01
C GLU A 41 2.00 8.61 9.39
N ASP A 42 2.95 8.77 10.30
CA ASP A 42 2.73 9.36 11.63
C ASP A 42 2.19 10.80 11.53
N LEU A 43 2.75 11.60 10.61
CA LEU A 43 2.31 12.99 10.39
C LEU A 43 0.88 13.03 9.85
N LEU A 44 0.53 12.19 8.88
CA LEU A 44 -0.84 12.09 8.37
C LEU A 44 -1.81 11.74 9.50
N ALA A 45 -1.46 10.78 10.36
CA ALA A 45 -2.29 10.43 11.51
C ALA A 45 -2.45 11.61 12.49
N ALA A 46 -1.37 12.35 12.79
CA ALA A 46 -1.41 13.53 13.66
C ALA A 46 -2.27 14.67 13.08
N VAL A 47 -2.13 14.93 11.77
CA VAL A 47 -2.95 15.90 11.03
C VAL A 47 -4.43 15.52 11.08
N LEU A 48 -4.77 14.24 10.88
CA LEU A 48 -6.15 13.73 10.99
C LEU A 48 -6.74 13.90 12.41
N ARG A 49 -5.90 13.85 13.46
CA ARG A 49 -6.30 14.11 14.85
C ARG A 49 -6.32 15.60 15.22
N HIS A 50 -5.81 16.48 14.37
CA HIS A 50 -5.50 17.87 14.72
C HIS A 50 -4.57 18.01 15.94
N ASP A 51 -3.60 17.10 16.06
CA ASP A 51 -2.67 17.06 17.20
C ASP A 51 -1.39 17.89 16.89
N ALA A 52 -1.38 19.14 17.34
CA ALA A 52 -0.27 20.06 17.09
C ALA A 52 1.07 19.56 17.67
N ALA A 53 1.05 18.91 18.84
CA ALA A 53 2.28 18.44 19.48
C ALA A 53 2.90 17.28 18.70
N ASP A 54 2.07 16.33 18.24
CA ASP A 54 2.56 15.24 17.41
C ASP A 54 3.00 15.72 16.01
N ILE A 55 2.31 16.72 15.43
CA ILE A 55 2.74 17.36 14.18
C ILE A 55 4.15 17.94 14.33
N ASP A 56 4.43 18.67 15.41
CA ASP A 56 5.76 19.24 15.67
C ASP A 56 6.85 18.17 15.84
N ILE A 57 6.52 17.04 16.48
CA ILE A 57 7.44 15.90 16.61
C ILE A 57 7.78 15.32 15.23
N GLN A 58 6.78 15.10 14.38
CA GLN A 58 7.01 14.54 13.04
C GLN A 58 7.72 15.54 12.13
N HIS A 59 7.44 16.84 12.27
CA HIS A 59 8.19 17.91 11.60
C HIS A 59 9.68 17.84 11.94
N GLY A 60 10.04 17.72 13.22
CA GLY A 60 11.43 17.57 13.65
C GLY A 60 12.12 16.32 13.06
N ARG A 61 11.42 15.18 13.02
CA ARG A 61 11.91 13.96 12.36
C ARG A 61 12.14 14.17 10.87
N LEU A 62 11.21 14.81 10.17
CA LEU A 62 11.35 15.12 8.75
C LEU A 62 12.46 16.14 8.48
N THR A 63 12.68 17.08 9.39
CA THR A 63 13.80 18.04 9.31
C THR A 63 15.13 17.31 9.35
N TYR A 64 15.29 16.34 10.26
CA TYR A 64 16.46 15.48 10.29
C TYR A 64 16.62 14.70 8.98
N GLU A 65 15.57 14.02 8.52
CA GLU A 65 15.61 13.23 7.28
C GLU A 65 15.90 14.09 6.03
N TYR A 66 15.40 15.33 5.99
CA TYR A 66 15.74 16.29 4.93
C TYR A 66 17.22 16.71 4.98
N SER A 67 17.75 16.98 6.17
CA SER A 67 19.14 17.41 6.36
C SER A 67 20.19 16.38 5.90
N ILE A 68 19.81 15.10 5.87
CA ILE A 68 20.66 13.99 5.41
C ILE A 68 20.27 13.48 4.01
N ASP A 69 19.52 14.28 3.24
CA ASP A 69 19.03 13.96 1.90
C ASP A 69 18.30 12.59 1.85
N ARG A 70 17.44 12.29 2.82
CA ARG A 70 16.53 11.14 2.74
C ARG A 70 15.11 11.55 2.38
N CYS A 71 14.68 12.71 2.85
CA CYS A 71 13.45 13.37 2.41
C CYS A 71 13.79 14.40 1.32
N GLY A 72 13.10 14.34 0.17
CA GLY A 72 13.34 15.27 -0.94
C GLY A 72 12.52 16.57 -0.89
N MET A 73 11.73 16.78 0.17
CA MET A 73 10.86 17.94 0.37
C MET A 73 11.10 18.55 1.75
N TYR A 74 11.02 19.88 1.83
CA TYR A 74 11.15 20.57 3.11
C TYR A 74 9.92 20.29 4.00
N PRO A 75 10.09 20.08 5.32
CA PRO A 75 9.00 19.65 6.21
C PRO A 75 7.80 20.61 6.25
N ASP A 76 8.02 21.93 6.26
CA ASP A 76 6.92 22.91 6.25
C ASP A 76 6.00 22.73 5.06
N VAL A 77 6.58 22.43 3.89
CA VAL A 77 5.81 22.17 2.67
C VAL A 77 4.98 20.90 2.84
N ILE A 78 5.56 19.83 3.39
CA ILE A 78 4.83 18.57 3.62
C ILE A 78 3.66 18.79 4.59
N VAL A 79 3.89 19.48 5.71
CA VAL A 79 2.87 19.75 6.72
C VAL A 79 1.73 20.57 6.11
N GLY A 80 2.03 21.68 5.44
CA GLY A 80 1.02 22.54 4.80
C GLY A 80 0.17 21.78 3.78
N LEU A 81 0.82 21.00 2.91
CA LEU A 81 0.12 20.17 1.92
C LEU A 81 -0.83 19.16 2.58
N LEU A 82 -0.38 18.45 3.62
CA LEU A 82 -1.19 17.43 4.29
C LEU A 82 -2.35 18.05 5.07
N VAL A 83 -2.14 19.16 5.78
CA VAL A 83 -3.20 19.89 6.49
C VAL A 83 -4.29 20.31 5.52
N GLU A 84 -3.93 21.01 4.44
CA GLU A 84 -4.91 21.48 3.47
C GLU A 84 -5.65 20.32 2.79
N ALA A 85 -4.95 19.23 2.45
CA ALA A 85 -5.56 18.07 1.83
C ALA A 85 -6.54 17.34 2.77
N VAL A 86 -6.20 17.22 4.06
CA VAL A 86 -7.08 16.62 5.08
C VAL A 86 -8.28 17.51 5.38
N GLU A 87 -8.10 18.83 5.44
CA GLU A 87 -9.21 19.77 5.59
C GLU A 87 -10.22 19.66 4.44
N ARG A 88 -9.73 19.62 3.19
CA ARG A 88 -10.56 19.40 1.99
C ARG A 88 -11.22 18.02 1.97
N LEU A 89 -10.61 17.02 2.61
CA LEU A 89 -11.17 15.67 2.71
C LEU A 89 -12.40 15.64 3.63
N GLY A 90 -12.42 16.49 4.66
CA GLY A 90 -13.62 16.76 5.46
C GLY A 90 -14.18 15.53 6.19
N LEU A 91 -13.32 14.57 6.57
CA LEU A 91 -13.74 13.44 7.41
C LEU A 91 -13.89 13.90 8.87
N ASP A 92 -14.99 13.52 9.52
CA ASP A 92 -15.20 13.73 10.95
C ASP A 92 -14.45 12.65 11.75
N VAL A 93 -13.16 12.90 11.95
CA VAL A 93 -12.22 11.98 12.61
C VAL A 93 -12.23 12.22 14.12
N THR A 94 -12.34 11.14 14.91
CA THR A 94 -12.22 11.19 16.38
C THR A 94 -10.85 10.73 16.86
N ASP A 95 -10.18 9.88 16.08
CA ASP A 95 -8.85 9.36 16.38
C ASP A 95 -8.20 8.86 15.08
N ALA A 96 -6.87 8.77 15.02
CA ALA A 96 -6.16 8.12 13.94
C ALA A 96 -4.86 7.50 14.44
N VAL A 97 -4.42 6.42 13.80
CA VAL A 97 -3.17 5.73 14.15
C VAL A 97 -2.40 5.37 12.88
N ALA A 98 -1.10 5.59 12.90
CA ALA A 98 -0.20 5.02 11.90
C ALA A 98 0.12 3.57 12.23
N GLN A 99 0.39 2.77 11.20
CA GLN A 99 0.74 1.35 11.28
C GLN A 99 -0.21 0.54 12.18
N PRO A 100 -1.53 0.58 11.90
CA PRO A 100 -2.52 -0.13 12.69
C PRO A 100 -2.25 -1.64 12.74
N LEU A 101 -2.54 -2.26 13.88
CA LEU A 101 -2.37 -3.71 14.09
C LEU A 101 -3.24 -4.57 13.16
N ASP A 102 -4.31 -4.01 12.57
CA ASP A 102 -5.16 -4.73 11.63
C ASP A 102 -4.49 -4.98 10.27
N GLY A 103 -3.45 -4.21 9.93
CA GLY A 103 -2.71 -4.30 8.68
C GLY A 103 -3.53 -3.94 7.44
N LEU A 104 -4.62 -3.17 7.60
CA LEU A 104 -5.55 -2.81 6.52
C LEU A 104 -5.25 -1.46 5.87
N GLY A 105 -4.18 -0.79 6.30
CA GLY A 105 -3.67 0.46 5.75
C GLY A 105 -2.39 0.88 6.45
N ASP A 106 -1.71 1.88 5.91
CA ASP A 106 -0.56 2.50 6.55
C ASP A 106 -1.02 3.47 7.66
N VAL A 107 -2.22 4.06 7.53
CA VAL A 107 -2.91 4.84 8.57
C VAL A 107 -4.38 4.41 8.66
N ARG A 108 -4.93 4.37 9.88
CA ARG A 108 -6.37 4.15 10.13
C ARG A 108 -6.94 5.33 10.92
N ALA A 109 -8.03 5.91 10.43
CA ALA A 109 -8.84 6.90 11.15
C ALA A 109 -10.13 6.27 11.69
N SER A 110 -10.45 6.56 12.94
CA SER A 110 -11.73 6.30 13.58
C SER A 110 -12.66 7.50 13.30
N LEU A 111 -13.86 7.23 12.80
CA LEU A 111 -14.83 8.25 12.42
C LEU A 111 -15.89 8.43 13.51
N ARG A 112 -16.40 9.65 13.65
CA ARG A 112 -17.57 9.92 14.48
C ARG A 112 -18.75 9.09 13.98
N GLY A 113 -19.35 8.30 14.87
CA GLY A 113 -20.35 7.29 14.52
C GLY A 113 -19.83 5.85 14.47
N GLY A 114 -18.56 5.61 14.81
CA GLY A 114 -18.02 4.25 15.06
C GLY A 114 -17.49 3.53 13.82
N GLY A 115 -17.36 4.22 12.69
CA GLY A 115 -16.76 3.69 11.46
C GLY A 115 -15.24 3.87 11.42
N PHE A 116 -14.61 3.25 10.41
CA PHE A 116 -13.18 3.44 10.13
C PHE A 116 -12.96 3.86 8.68
N ALA A 117 -11.89 4.61 8.46
CA ALA A 117 -11.28 4.88 7.17
C ALA A 117 -9.81 4.45 7.19
N TRP A 118 -9.31 3.94 6.06
CA TRP A 118 -7.92 3.49 5.93
C TRP A 118 -7.22 4.24 4.81
N PHE A 119 -5.95 4.54 5.01
CA PHE A 119 -5.12 5.27 4.06
C PHE A 119 -3.89 4.43 3.71
N GLU A 120 -3.66 4.25 2.41
CA GLU A 120 -2.43 3.74 1.84
C GLU A 120 -1.52 4.91 1.51
N VAL A 121 -0.38 5.04 2.19
CA VAL A 121 0.53 6.15 2.00
C VAL A 121 1.62 5.75 1.02
N LYS A 122 1.84 6.58 0.00
CA LYS A 122 2.89 6.45 -1.00
C LYS A 122 3.68 7.76 -1.00
N ALA A 123 4.54 7.88 0.01
CA ALA A 123 5.44 9.00 0.17
C ALA A 123 6.69 8.82 -0.70
N GLN A 124 6.79 9.58 -1.79
CA GLN A 124 7.86 9.51 -2.78
C GLN A 124 8.46 10.90 -2.96
N THR A 125 8.91 11.50 -1.84
CA THR A 125 9.31 12.91 -1.74
C THR A 125 10.54 13.29 -2.56
N LYS A 126 11.26 12.30 -3.13
CA LYS A 126 12.36 12.52 -4.09
C LYS A 126 11.92 12.53 -5.56
N LYS A 127 10.65 12.25 -5.86
CA LYS A 127 10.09 12.32 -7.21
C LYS A 127 9.57 13.72 -7.48
N ASP A 128 9.85 14.23 -8.67
CA ASP A 128 9.48 15.59 -9.05
C ASP A 128 7.99 15.68 -9.39
N ARG A 129 7.45 14.66 -10.07
CA ARG A 129 6.04 14.58 -10.49
C ARG A 129 5.36 13.31 -10.03
N PHE A 130 4.04 13.35 -9.90
CA PHE A 130 3.24 12.15 -9.64
C PHE A 130 3.37 11.11 -10.76
N ALA A 131 3.59 11.55 -12.00
CA ALA A 131 3.80 10.69 -13.15
C ALA A 131 5.17 9.97 -13.14
N ASP A 132 6.14 10.45 -12.35
CA ASP A 132 7.48 9.84 -12.26
C ASP A 132 7.47 8.57 -11.37
N LEU A 133 6.31 8.21 -10.82
CA LEU A 133 6.07 6.87 -10.29
C LEU A 133 6.02 5.85 -11.43
N THR A 134 7.19 5.32 -11.77
CA THR A 134 7.29 4.22 -12.72
C THR A 134 6.72 2.94 -12.12
N GLN A 135 6.99 2.67 -10.84
CA GLN A 135 6.47 1.53 -10.07
C GLN A 135 6.50 1.87 -8.57
N ALA A 136 5.34 1.99 -7.93
CA ALA A 136 5.28 1.99 -6.47
C ALA A 136 5.12 0.54 -5.98
N ASP A 137 5.86 0.15 -4.93
CA ASP A 137 5.59 -1.10 -4.23
C ASP A 137 4.23 -0.99 -3.59
N TRP A 138 3.28 -1.64 -4.24
CA TRP A 138 1.89 -1.57 -3.88
C TRP A 138 1.40 -3.00 -3.89
N VAL A 139 1.39 -3.57 -2.69
CA VAL A 139 0.91 -4.90 -2.31
C VAL A 139 1.93 -6.04 -2.33
N ARG A 140 1.86 -6.79 -1.23
CA ARG A 140 2.77 -7.76 -0.62
C ARG A 140 2.81 -9.12 -1.34
N ASP A 141 3.60 -10.02 -0.75
CA ASP A 141 3.74 -11.41 -1.12
C ASP A 141 2.43 -12.19 -0.98
N GLU A 142 2.05 -12.93 -2.03
CA GLU A 142 0.92 -13.87 -2.11
C GLU A 142 -0.50 -13.29 -2.08
N THR A 143 -1.34 -13.77 -3.01
CA THR A 143 -2.74 -13.36 -3.10
C THR A 143 -3.67 -14.48 -3.54
N ASP A 144 -4.93 -14.38 -3.14
CA ASP A 144 -5.98 -15.31 -3.56
C ASP A 144 -6.29 -15.19 -5.05
N LEU A 145 -5.99 -14.05 -5.70
CA LEU A 145 -6.05 -13.95 -7.16
C LEU A 145 -5.11 -14.96 -7.83
N LEU A 146 -3.86 -15.06 -7.36
CA LEU A 146 -2.89 -16.02 -7.91
C LEU A 146 -3.34 -17.46 -7.67
N ARG A 147 -3.92 -17.75 -6.50
CA ARG A 147 -4.52 -19.06 -6.20
C ARG A 147 -5.71 -19.35 -7.12
N TRP A 148 -6.56 -18.36 -7.35
CA TRP A 148 -7.71 -18.50 -8.24
C TRP A 148 -7.27 -18.82 -9.67
N LEU A 149 -6.28 -18.08 -10.19
CA LEU A 149 -5.70 -18.31 -11.51
C LEU A 149 -5.09 -19.71 -11.63
N PHE A 150 -4.38 -20.18 -10.59
CA PHE A 150 -3.84 -21.54 -10.58
C PHE A 150 -4.92 -22.63 -10.73
N HIS A 151 -6.11 -22.44 -10.16
CA HIS A 151 -7.18 -23.45 -10.24
C HIS A 151 -8.14 -23.27 -11.42
N HIS A 152 -8.20 -22.08 -12.04
CA HIS A 152 -9.19 -21.75 -13.07
C HIS A 152 -8.59 -21.36 -14.43
N ASP A 153 -7.28 -21.09 -14.52
CA ASP A 153 -6.57 -20.83 -15.76
C ASP A 153 -5.51 -21.92 -16.02
N ARG A 154 -5.82 -22.84 -16.94
CA ARG A 154 -4.94 -23.96 -17.29
C ARG A 154 -3.58 -23.49 -17.82
N ARG A 155 -3.54 -22.40 -18.61
CA ARG A 155 -2.29 -21.88 -19.19
C ARG A 155 -1.40 -21.29 -18.11
N PHE A 156 -2.01 -20.65 -17.11
CA PHE A 156 -1.30 -20.19 -15.92
C PHE A 156 -0.71 -21.35 -15.14
N ALA A 157 -1.53 -22.35 -14.81
CA ALA A 157 -1.12 -23.51 -14.01
C ALA A 157 0.02 -24.34 -14.64
N GLU A 158 -0.07 -24.62 -15.94
CA GLU A 158 0.91 -25.44 -16.67
C GLU A 158 2.31 -24.80 -16.74
N ARG A 159 2.42 -23.49 -16.54
CA ARG A 159 3.68 -22.74 -16.69
C ARG A 159 4.39 -22.44 -15.37
N LEU A 160 3.79 -22.77 -14.23
CA LEU A 160 4.39 -22.48 -12.93
C LEU A 160 5.41 -23.55 -12.52
N PRO A 161 6.54 -23.16 -11.92
CA PRO A 161 7.41 -24.10 -11.23
C PRO A 161 6.65 -24.88 -10.16
N LYS A 162 6.98 -26.16 -9.98
CA LYS A 162 6.29 -27.06 -9.02
C LYS A 162 6.22 -26.48 -7.60
N TRP A 163 7.26 -25.80 -7.14
CA TRP A 163 7.27 -25.18 -5.82
C TRP A 163 6.26 -24.03 -5.69
N VAL A 164 6.07 -23.21 -6.73
CA VAL A 164 5.05 -22.16 -6.77
C VAL A 164 3.65 -22.78 -6.81
N ALA A 165 3.46 -23.81 -7.64
CA ALA A 165 2.21 -24.53 -7.73
C ALA A 165 1.77 -25.09 -6.36
N ASN A 166 2.72 -25.67 -5.61
CA ASN A 166 2.46 -26.16 -4.25
C ASN A 166 2.01 -25.04 -3.29
N LEU A 167 2.59 -23.84 -3.40
CA LEU A 167 2.22 -22.70 -2.56
C LEU A 167 0.82 -22.16 -2.90
N LEU A 168 0.44 -22.18 -4.18
CA LEU A 168 -0.86 -21.68 -4.66
C LEU A 168 -2.00 -22.70 -4.52
N ALA A 169 -1.69 -23.98 -4.31
CA ALA A 169 -2.69 -25.02 -4.11
C ALA A 169 -3.61 -24.70 -2.91
N VAL A 170 -4.90 -24.98 -3.07
CA VAL A 170 -5.90 -24.90 -1.99
C VAL A 170 -6.81 -26.13 -2.04
N PRO A 171 -7.28 -26.65 -0.91
CA PRO A 171 -8.24 -27.74 -0.88
C PRO A 171 -9.63 -27.22 -1.30
N ASP A 172 -10.36 -28.02 -2.09
CA ASP A 172 -11.73 -27.73 -2.56
C ASP A 172 -11.89 -26.27 -3.08
N PRO A 173 -11.31 -25.95 -4.25
CA PRO A 173 -11.32 -24.58 -4.78
C PRO A 173 -12.73 -24.04 -4.97
N GLY A 174 -13.71 -24.88 -5.33
CA GLY A 174 -15.10 -24.48 -5.48
C GLY A 174 -15.73 -23.96 -4.18
N ARG A 175 -15.37 -24.55 -3.03
CA ARG A 175 -15.75 -24.02 -1.72
C ARG A 175 -14.87 -22.86 -1.27
N TYR A 176 -13.56 -22.91 -1.56
CA TYR A 176 -12.60 -21.89 -1.13
C TYR A 176 -12.93 -20.51 -1.72
N PHE A 177 -13.23 -20.45 -3.02
CA PHE A 177 -13.55 -19.22 -3.76
C PHE A 177 -15.06 -18.97 -3.92
N ARG A 178 -15.92 -19.69 -3.20
CA ARG A 178 -17.38 -19.57 -3.36
C ARG A 178 -17.82 -18.10 -3.25
N GLY A 179 -18.46 -17.59 -4.31
CA GLY A 179 -18.95 -16.21 -4.38
C GLY A 179 -17.87 -15.16 -4.70
N TRP A 180 -16.64 -15.59 -5.01
CA TRP A 180 -15.53 -14.72 -5.36
C TRP A 180 -15.02 -15.06 -6.77
N ASP A 181 -15.09 -14.08 -7.68
CA ASP A 181 -14.53 -14.18 -9.01
C ASP A 181 -13.12 -13.57 -9.07
N ARG A 182 -12.46 -13.74 -10.22
CA ARG A 182 -11.13 -13.21 -10.50
C ARG A 182 -11.04 -11.70 -10.22
N ASP A 183 -12.03 -10.94 -10.66
CA ASP A 183 -11.96 -9.48 -10.65
C ASP A 183 -12.21 -8.92 -9.24
N SER A 184 -13.08 -9.57 -8.46
CA SER A 184 -13.30 -9.28 -7.04
C SER A 184 -12.08 -9.63 -6.19
N LEU A 185 -11.39 -10.73 -6.51
CA LEU A 185 -10.12 -11.08 -5.84
C LEU A 185 -9.01 -10.09 -6.16
N TRP A 186 -8.96 -9.59 -7.40
CA TRP A 186 -8.06 -8.48 -7.72
C TRP A 186 -8.39 -7.19 -6.95
N LEU A 187 -9.68 -6.84 -6.83
CA LEU A 187 -10.10 -5.72 -5.98
C LEU A 187 -9.72 -5.93 -4.51
N ALA A 188 -9.79 -7.17 -4.02
CA ALA A 188 -9.37 -7.52 -2.66
C ALA A 188 -7.87 -7.33 -2.46
N ASP A 189 -7.06 -7.69 -3.45
CA ASP A 189 -5.61 -7.44 -3.45
C ASP A 189 -5.32 -5.95 -3.34
N MET A 190 -6.01 -5.14 -4.14
CA MET A 190 -5.90 -3.68 -4.12
C MET A 190 -6.22 -3.06 -2.76
N ALA A 191 -7.18 -3.65 -2.07
CA ALA A 191 -7.63 -3.23 -0.76
C ALA A 191 -6.75 -3.71 0.40
N LEU A 192 -5.60 -4.37 0.15
CA LEU A 192 -4.77 -5.07 1.15
C LEU A 192 -5.50 -6.20 1.91
N VAL A 193 -6.54 -6.75 1.31
CA VAL A 193 -7.27 -7.90 1.85
C VAL A 193 -7.09 -9.10 0.91
N SER A 194 -5.83 -9.35 0.53
CA SER A 194 -5.43 -10.30 -0.51
C SER A 194 -5.67 -11.77 -0.18
N SER A 195 -6.00 -12.10 1.07
CA SER A 195 -6.29 -13.47 1.51
C SER A 195 -7.62 -13.57 2.24
N ARG A 196 -8.22 -14.76 2.25
CA ARG A 196 -9.44 -15.05 3.00
C ARG A 196 -9.33 -14.65 4.48
N ALA A 197 -8.16 -14.85 5.09
CA ALA A 197 -7.92 -14.46 6.48
C ALA A 197 -7.94 -12.93 6.64
N ALA A 198 -7.33 -12.18 5.73
CA ALA A 198 -7.34 -10.72 5.75
C ALA A 198 -8.75 -10.16 5.52
N ARG A 199 -9.50 -10.71 4.55
CA ARG A 199 -10.91 -10.33 4.31
C ARG A 199 -11.78 -10.54 5.55
N ARG A 200 -11.65 -11.68 6.23
CA ARG A 200 -12.37 -11.94 7.49
C ARG A 200 -12.03 -10.93 8.58
N ARG A 201 -10.75 -10.59 8.77
CA ARG A 201 -10.35 -9.56 9.74
C ARG A 201 -10.93 -8.19 9.41
N ALA A 202 -11.08 -7.88 8.12
CA ALA A 202 -11.72 -6.66 7.65
C ALA A 202 -13.27 -6.72 7.67
N GLY A 203 -13.88 -7.84 8.08
CA GLY A 203 -15.33 -8.03 8.05
C GLY A 203 -15.93 -8.17 6.65
N ILE A 204 -15.13 -8.57 5.66
CA ILE A 204 -15.52 -8.69 4.26
C ILE A 204 -15.86 -10.15 3.95
N GLU A 205 -17.15 -10.45 3.87
CA GLU A 205 -17.65 -11.80 3.59
C GLU A 205 -18.14 -11.98 2.15
N SER A 206 -18.46 -10.88 1.46
CA SER A 206 -18.95 -10.88 0.09
C SER A 206 -18.27 -9.80 -0.77
N THR A 207 -18.50 -9.85 -2.08
CA THR A 207 -17.99 -8.86 -3.04
C THR A 207 -18.67 -7.50 -2.87
N GLU A 208 -19.93 -7.47 -2.43
CA GLU A 208 -20.64 -6.23 -2.08
C GLU A 208 -20.00 -5.57 -0.85
N ALA A 209 -19.67 -6.35 0.18
CA ALA A 209 -18.98 -5.85 1.36
C ALA A 209 -17.58 -5.30 1.01
N LEU A 210 -16.89 -5.90 0.04
CA LEU A 210 -15.64 -5.36 -0.49
C LEU A 210 -15.84 -4.01 -1.18
N GLY A 211 -16.91 -3.85 -1.96
CA GLY A 211 -17.29 -2.57 -2.55
C GLY A 211 -17.50 -1.47 -1.51
N GLU A 212 -18.19 -1.78 -0.41
CA GLU A 212 -18.39 -0.86 0.71
C GLU A 212 -17.09 -0.54 1.47
N PHE A 213 -16.20 -1.52 1.61
CA PHE A 213 -14.88 -1.32 2.20
C PHE A 213 -14.01 -0.38 1.36
N LEU A 214 -14.00 -0.55 0.04
CA LEU A 214 -13.27 0.31 -0.91
C LEU A 214 -13.75 1.77 -0.92
N LYS A 215 -14.98 2.05 -0.47
CA LYS A 215 -15.50 3.42 -0.28
C LYS A 215 -14.90 4.12 0.93
N ARG A 216 -14.31 3.38 1.87
CA ARG A 216 -13.67 3.90 3.09
C ARG A 216 -12.15 3.81 3.05
N LYS A 217 -11.60 3.32 1.95
CA LYS A 217 -10.16 3.22 1.73
C LYS A 217 -9.69 4.33 0.80
N PHE A 218 -8.58 4.96 1.16
CA PHE A 218 -7.98 6.08 0.47
C PHE A 218 -6.54 5.77 0.11
N VAL A 219 -6.07 6.42 -0.94
CA VAL A 219 -4.68 6.47 -1.32
C VAL A 219 -4.19 7.89 -1.08
N VAL A 220 -3.08 8.02 -0.38
CA VAL A 220 -2.34 9.26 -0.24
C VAL A 220 -1.05 9.14 -1.04
N HIS A 221 -0.85 10.02 -2.01
CA HIS A 221 0.35 10.08 -2.82
C HIS A 221 1.01 11.45 -2.63
N LEU A 222 2.27 11.44 -2.19
CA LEU A 222 3.05 12.65 -1.92
C LEU A 222 4.34 12.65 -2.74
N THR A 223 4.55 13.72 -3.50
CA THR A 223 5.76 13.99 -4.31
C THR A 223 6.08 15.49 -4.24
N ARG A 224 7.18 15.93 -4.86
CA ARG A 224 7.48 17.38 -4.94
C ARG A 224 6.44 18.19 -5.71
N GLU A 225 5.66 17.55 -6.58
CA GLU A 225 4.53 18.19 -7.27
C GLU A 225 3.39 18.56 -6.32
N GLY A 226 3.26 17.85 -5.18
CA GLY A 226 2.21 18.08 -4.19
C GLY A 226 1.72 16.78 -3.53
N VAL A 227 0.51 16.85 -2.96
CA VAL A 227 -0.21 15.70 -2.41
C VAL A 227 -1.51 15.44 -3.15
N ARG A 228 -1.83 14.15 -3.33
CA ARG A 228 -3.13 13.67 -3.82
C ARG A 228 -3.75 12.70 -2.83
N ILE A 229 -5.03 12.89 -2.51
CA ILE A 229 -5.85 11.93 -1.79
C ILE A 229 -6.97 11.45 -2.70
N VAL A 230 -7.03 10.15 -2.93
CA VAL A 230 -8.03 9.53 -3.81
C VAL A 230 -8.74 8.40 -3.07
N ARG A 231 -10.07 8.40 -3.06
CA ARG A 231 -10.85 7.26 -2.58
C ARG A 231 -10.66 6.08 -3.52
N MET A 232 -10.32 4.91 -2.99
CA MET A 232 -9.94 3.74 -3.78
C MET A 232 -11.05 3.28 -4.72
N SER A 233 -12.31 3.32 -4.27
CA SER A 233 -13.49 3.05 -5.11
C SER A 233 -13.65 3.97 -6.33
N LEU A 234 -12.98 5.13 -6.36
CA LEU A 234 -13.04 6.10 -7.46
C LEU A 234 -11.85 6.00 -8.41
N LEU A 235 -10.86 5.16 -8.11
CA LEU A 235 -9.80 4.85 -9.07
C LEU A 235 -10.44 4.23 -10.31
N SER A 236 -10.18 4.78 -11.50
CA SER A 236 -10.72 4.28 -12.77
C SER A 236 -10.73 2.75 -12.90
N PRO A 237 -9.63 2.03 -12.59
CA PRO A 237 -9.63 0.56 -12.57
C PRO A 237 -10.71 -0.04 -11.67
N VAL A 238 -10.80 0.45 -10.44
CA VAL A 238 -11.68 -0.06 -9.40
C VAL A 238 -13.13 0.25 -9.73
N ALA A 239 -13.41 1.50 -10.10
CA ALA A 239 -14.74 1.95 -10.50
C ALA A 239 -15.27 1.15 -11.70
N GLY A 240 -14.40 0.83 -12.67
CA GLY A 240 -14.75 -0.02 -13.80
C GLY A 240 -15.25 -1.40 -13.37
N ILE A 241 -14.51 -2.08 -12.49
CA ILE A 241 -14.88 -3.43 -12.02
C ILE A 241 -16.11 -3.39 -11.13
N LEU A 242 -16.22 -2.42 -10.22
CA LEU A 242 -17.43 -2.24 -9.42
C LEU A 242 -18.68 -1.99 -10.27
N ALA A 243 -18.52 -1.43 -11.48
CA ALA A 243 -19.58 -1.26 -12.47
C ALA A 243 -19.77 -2.48 -13.39
N GLY A 244 -19.14 -3.62 -13.10
CA GLY A 244 -19.26 -4.86 -13.87
C GLY A 244 -18.42 -4.91 -15.15
N LYS A 245 -17.47 -3.98 -15.35
CA LYS A 245 -16.54 -4.02 -16.49
C LYS A 245 -15.35 -4.91 -16.13
N PRO A 246 -15.13 -6.02 -16.85
CA PRO A 246 -14.10 -6.98 -16.47
C PRO A 246 -12.69 -6.39 -16.62
N ALA A 247 -11.76 -6.84 -15.77
CA ALA A 247 -10.34 -6.56 -15.97
C ALA A 247 -9.81 -7.25 -17.22
N ALA A 248 -9.04 -6.55 -18.04
CA ALA A 248 -8.16 -7.21 -18.99
C ALA A 248 -6.91 -7.69 -18.24
N MET A 249 -6.60 -8.98 -18.39
CA MET A 249 -5.44 -9.62 -17.80
C MET A 249 -4.56 -10.20 -18.90
N GLN A 250 -3.29 -9.82 -18.90
CA GLN A 250 -2.29 -10.35 -19.81
C GLN A 250 -1.18 -11.05 -19.03
N LEU A 251 -1.03 -12.35 -19.29
CA LEU A 251 0.04 -13.17 -18.74
C LEU A 251 1.28 -13.08 -19.65
N ASN A 252 2.34 -12.47 -19.13
CA ASN A 252 3.62 -12.32 -19.82
C ASN A 252 4.66 -13.21 -19.14
N TYR A 253 5.30 -14.09 -19.90
CA TYR A 253 6.30 -15.02 -19.38
C TYR A 253 7.68 -14.56 -19.84
N ALA A 254 8.57 -14.23 -18.89
CA ALA A 254 9.93 -13.84 -19.20
C ALA A 254 10.84 -15.06 -19.36
N ASN A 255 10.64 -16.10 -18.53
CA ASN A 255 11.28 -17.41 -18.61
C ASN A 255 10.45 -18.45 -17.80
N GLN A 256 10.99 -19.65 -17.55
CA GLN A 256 10.29 -20.71 -16.80
C GLN A 256 10.13 -20.42 -15.29
N THR A 257 10.85 -19.43 -14.75
CA THR A 257 10.85 -19.14 -13.30
C THR A 257 10.22 -17.79 -12.97
N ALA A 258 10.12 -16.88 -13.92
CA ALA A 258 9.58 -15.54 -13.76
C ALA A 258 8.46 -15.25 -14.75
N ALA A 259 7.28 -14.98 -14.22
CA ALA A 259 6.12 -14.53 -14.96
C ALA A 259 5.64 -13.18 -14.43
N SER A 260 4.93 -12.44 -15.28
CA SER A 260 4.23 -11.24 -14.85
C SER A 260 2.80 -11.20 -15.36
N ILE A 261 1.91 -10.66 -14.53
CA ILE A 261 0.50 -10.46 -14.89
C ILE A 261 0.29 -8.97 -15.01
N ALA A 262 0.08 -8.48 -16.23
CA ALA A 262 -0.32 -7.10 -16.47
C ALA A 262 -1.85 -7.00 -16.42
N LEU A 263 -2.36 -6.02 -15.67
CA LEU A 263 -3.80 -5.77 -15.54
C LEU A 263 -4.13 -4.34 -15.92
N ALA A 264 -5.24 -4.19 -16.62
CA ALA A 264 -5.86 -2.91 -16.92
C ALA A 264 -7.39 -3.01 -16.91
N SER A 265 -8.05 -1.95 -16.47
CA SER A 265 -9.49 -1.78 -16.55
C SER A 265 -9.84 -0.28 -16.66
N PRO A 266 -10.75 0.12 -17.58
CA PRO A 266 -11.33 -0.68 -18.65
C PRO A 266 -10.39 -0.84 -19.86
N GLY A 267 -10.47 -1.98 -20.54
CA GLY A 267 -9.77 -2.23 -21.82
C GLY A 267 -8.42 -2.96 -21.69
N PRO A 268 -7.71 -3.18 -22.82
CA PRO A 268 -6.54 -4.05 -22.88
C PRO A 268 -5.35 -3.52 -22.05
N ALA A 269 -4.54 -4.46 -21.55
CA ALA A 269 -3.34 -4.18 -20.75
C ALA A 269 -2.11 -3.82 -21.62
N ASP A 270 -2.29 -2.88 -22.55
CA ASP A 270 -1.21 -2.41 -23.44
C ASP A 270 -0.18 -1.55 -22.71
N ARG A 271 1.01 -1.39 -23.30
CA ARG A 271 2.09 -0.55 -22.77
C ARG A 271 1.57 0.88 -22.52
N GLY A 272 1.72 1.37 -21.27
CA GLY A 272 1.21 2.68 -20.83
C GLY A 272 -0.23 2.67 -20.31
N ARG A 273 -0.97 1.56 -20.47
CA ARG A 273 -2.30 1.33 -19.89
C ARG A 273 -2.30 0.28 -18.79
N VAL A 274 -1.19 -0.44 -18.63
CA VAL A 274 -0.96 -1.34 -17.50
C VAL A 274 -1.08 -0.54 -16.21
N GLN A 275 -2.10 -0.89 -15.43
CA GLN A 275 -2.39 -0.29 -14.14
C GLN A 275 -1.70 -1.07 -13.04
N PHE A 276 -1.56 -2.39 -13.21
CA PHE A 276 -0.92 -3.27 -12.24
C PHE A 276 -0.04 -4.32 -12.89
N THR A 277 1.02 -4.70 -12.18
CA THR A 277 1.88 -5.82 -12.56
C THR A 277 2.11 -6.73 -11.36
N TYR A 278 1.78 -8.01 -11.52
CA TYR A 278 2.18 -9.08 -10.60
C TYR A 278 3.50 -9.64 -11.10
N HIS A 279 4.45 -9.93 -10.21
CA HIS A 279 5.69 -10.59 -10.56
C HIS A 279 5.82 -11.88 -9.75
N LEU A 280 5.98 -13.00 -10.45
CA LEU A 280 5.95 -14.34 -9.90
C LEU A 280 7.35 -14.97 -9.90
N GLY A 281 7.64 -15.78 -8.88
CA GLY A 281 8.76 -16.73 -8.88
C GLY A 281 10.16 -16.12 -8.72
N TYR A 282 10.28 -15.10 -7.86
CA TYR A 282 11.60 -14.61 -7.50
C TYR A 282 12.42 -15.72 -6.80
N PRO A 283 13.73 -15.86 -7.08
CA PRO A 283 14.62 -16.80 -6.38
C PRO A 283 14.63 -16.62 -4.85
N SER A 284 14.17 -15.47 -4.34
CA SER A 284 14.00 -15.18 -2.92
C SER A 284 12.84 -15.91 -2.25
N GLY A 285 12.09 -16.76 -2.96
CA GLY A 285 10.93 -17.49 -2.42
C GLY A 285 9.64 -16.67 -2.36
N VAL A 286 9.65 -15.44 -2.90
CA VAL A 286 8.47 -14.58 -2.99
C VAL A 286 7.63 -14.99 -4.19
N VAL A 287 6.38 -15.38 -3.93
CA VAL A 287 5.47 -15.86 -4.97
C VAL A 287 4.85 -14.74 -5.78
N GLY A 288 4.65 -13.54 -5.23
CA GLY A 288 3.98 -12.44 -5.94
C GLY A 288 4.39 -11.07 -5.42
N ARG A 289 5.05 -10.23 -6.23
CA ARG A 289 5.20 -8.80 -5.93
C ARG A 289 4.31 -7.98 -6.83
N HIS A 290 3.50 -7.10 -6.25
CA HIS A 290 2.54 -6.29 -6.98
C HIS A 290 3.02 -4.85 -7.08
N LYS A 291 2.79 -4.25 -8.24
CA LYS A 291 3.20 -2.88 -8.54
C LYS A 291 2.06 -2.16 -9.20
N MET A 292 1.68 -1.03 -8.63
CA MET A 292 0.73 -0.11 -9.22
C MET A 292 1.48 0.96 -10.02
N HIS A 293 0.94 1.29 -11.18
CA HIS A 293 1.49 2.30 -12.08
C HIS A 293 0.76 3.64 -11.92
N ALA A 294 1.43 4.74 -12.24
CA ALA A 294 0.88 6.09 -12.11
C ALA A 294 -0.46 6.29 -12.87
N VAL A 295 -0.65 5.58 -13.99
CA VAL A 295 -1.90 5.65 -14.78
C VAL A 295 -3.14 5.24 -13.98
N SER A 296 -2.98 4.41 -12.94
CA SER A 296 -4.06 4.04 -12.02
C SER A 296 -4.54 5.20 -11.15
N LEU A 297 -3.68 6.21 -10.95
CA LEU A 297 -3.93 7.43 -10.15
C LEU A 297 -4.21 8.65 -11.02
N ALA A 298 -4.15 8.53 -12.35
CA ALA A 298 -4.34 9.66 -13.24
C ALA A 298 -5.80 10.13 -13.19
N ASN A 299 -6.02 11.28 -12.55
CA ASN A 299 -7.23 12.10 -12.53
C ASN A 299 -8.56 11.32 -12.49
N GLY A 300 -8.94 10.87 -11.28
CA GLY A 300 -10.29 10.41 -10.99
C GLY A 300 -11.19 11.57 -10.50
N PRO A 301 -12.52 11.52 -10.72
CA PRO A 301 -13.45 12.46 -10.12
C PRO A 301 -13.29 12.46 -8.59
N ASN A 302 -13.39 13.64 -7.96
CA ASN A 302 -13.21 13.83 -6.51
C ASN A 302 -11.83 13.46 -5.95
N THR A 303 -10.78 13.54 -6.79
CA THR A 303 -9.40 13.57 -6.30
C THR A 303 -9.15 14.90 -5.60
N ILE A 304 -8.69 14.85 -4.35
CA ILE A 304 -8.19 16.04 -3.67
C ILE A 304 -6.73 16.18 -4.06
N GLU A 305 -6.40 17.30 -4.67
CA GLU A 305 -5.03 17.63 -5.04
C GLU A 305 -4.68 19.01 -4.47
N VAL A 306 -3.54 19.06 -3.78
CA VAL A 306 -2.94 20.28 -3.24
C VAL A 306 -1.50 20.34 -3.74
N ARG A 307 -1.09 21.52 -4.20
CA ARG A 307 0.25 21.80 -4.74
C ARG A 307 0.89 22.95 -3.94
N PRO A 308 2.23 22.99 -3.84
CA PRO A 308 2.96 24.06 -3.14
C PRO A 308 2.71 25.46 -3.72
#